data_AF-A0A0C2FZD2-F1
#
_entry.id   AF-A0A0C2FZD2-F1
#
_cell.length_a   1.000
_cell.length_b   1.000
_cell.length_c   1.000
_cell.angle_alpha   90.00
_cell.angle_beta   90.00
_cell.angle_gamma   90.00
#
_symmetry.space_group_name_H-M   'P 1'
#
loop_
_entity.id
_entity.type
_entity.pdbx_description
1 polymer ?
#
loop_
_entity_poly.entity_id
_entity_poly.type
_entity_poly.pdbx_seq_one_letter_code
_entity_poly.pdbx_strand_id
1 'polypeptide(L)'
;MSAADSSDDENEVEILNHKKVVQAVSSEEARFETATQEESARLILRLAAIVARTFEKPEITDEVFDQVVGVAEDVLVSVKSIHRRPNSTTTQLVNNLIAQAGFVKCEEKWGIPVNREALGLLLHTLVSRTILADQRELIRTYL
;
A
#
# COMPACT_ATOMS: atom_id res chain seq x y z
N MET A 1 48.37 38.72 8.14
CA MET A 1 47.54 37.95 9.08
C MET A 1 46.23 37.67 8.37
N SER A 2 45.84 36.40 8.34
CA SER A 2 44.96 35.75 7.36
C SER A 2 43.49 36.13 7.49
N ALA A 3 42.83 36.35 6.34
CA ALA A 3 41.39 36.52 6.20
C ALA A 3 40.76 35.33 5.44
N ALA A 4 41.23 34.11 5.72
CA ALA A 4 40.87 32.89 4.98
C ALA A 4 40.03 31.89 5.80
N ASP A 5 39.55 32.28 7.00
CA ASP A 5 38.99 31.33 7.98
C ASP A 5 37.46 31.44 8.14
N SER A 6 36.79 32.38 7.47
CA SER A 6 35.33 32.57 7.63
C SER A 6 34.49 31.99 6.49
N SER A 7 35.07 31.72 5.33
CA SER A 7 34.34 31.21 4.16
C SER A 7 34.09 29.71 4.20
N ASP A 8 34.97 28.95 4.86
CA ASP A 8 34.85 27.50 4.98
C ASP A 8 33.76 27.12 6.00
N ASP A 9 33.66 27.85 7.11
CA ASP A 9 32.62 27.66 8.12
C ASP A 9 31.21 28.01 7.59
N GLU A 10 31.05 29.10 6.82
CA GLU A 10 29.77 29.47 6.22
C GLU A 10 29.28 28.43 5.19
N ASN A 11 30.20 27.91 4.37
CA ASN A 11 29.92 26.84 3.42
C ASN A 11 29.54 25.52 4.14
N GLU A 12 30.20 25.18 5.25
CA GLU A 12 29.89 23.96 6.00
C GLU A 12 28.51 24.03 6.65
N VAL A 13 28.14 25.19 7.20
CA VAL A 13 26.80 25.46 7.75
C VAL A 13 25.73 25.38 6.66
N GLU A 14 25.98 25.91 5.47
CA GLU A 14 25.05 25.84 4.34
C GLU A 14 24.85 24.39 3.85
N ILE A 15 25.92 23.60 3.75
CA ILE A 15 25.87 22.17 3.40
C ILE A 15 25.10 21.37 4.46
N LEU A 16 25.33 21.63 5.75
CA LEU A 16 24.61 20.99 6.86
C LEU A 16 23.11 21.31 6.81
N ASN A 17 22.75 22.56 6.54
CA ASN A 17 21.36 22.97 6.40
C ASN A 17 20.70 22.32 5.18
N HIS A 18 21.40 22.25 4.04
CA HIS A 18 20.92 21.53 2.86
C HIS A 18 20.67 20.05 3.15
N LYS A 19 21.60 19.37 3.83
CA LYS A 19 21.44 17.96 4.24
C LYS A 19 20.21 17.74 5.13
N LYS A 20 19.96 18.65 6.09
CA LYS A 20 18.77 18.58 6.95
C LYS A 20 17.47 18.73 6.16
N VAL A 21 17.43 19.66 5.19
CA VAL A 21 16.27 19.86 4.33
C VAL A 21 16.02 18.62 3.46
N VAL A 22 17.07 18.05 2.84
CA VAL A 22 16.96 16.81 2.06
C VAL A 22 16.44 15.66 2.93
N GLN A 23 16.97 15.51 4.15
CA GLN A 23 16.52 14.48 5.07
C GLN A 23 15.05 14.66 5.48
N ALA A 24 14.60 15.91 5.69
CA ALA A 24 13.21 16.20 5.99
C ALA A 24 12.29 15.79 4.82
N VAL A 25 12.65 16.12 3.58
CA VAL A 25 11.89 15.71 2.38
C VAL A 25 11.82 14.18 2.28
N SER A 26 12.94 13.48 2.42
CA SER A 26 12.94 12.00 2.40
C SER A 26 12.10 11.38 3.52
N SER A 27 12.03 12.03 4.68
CA SER A 27 11.19 11.55 5.79
C SER A 27 9.69 11.71 5.49
N GLU A 28 9.30 12.79 4.81
CA GLU A 28 7.91 13.01 4.38
C GLU A 28 7.53 12.08 3.22
N GLU A 29 8.46 11.81 2.30
CA GLU A 29 8.27 10.82 1.23
C GLU A 29 7.99 9.42 1.81
N ALA A 30 8.79 8.98 2.78
CA ALA A 30 8.59 7.69 3.45
C ALA A 30 7.24 7.61 4.20
N ARG A 31 6.80 8.72 4.82
CA ARG A 31 5.49 8.84 5.48
C ARG A 31 4.36 8.76 4.46
N PHE A 32 4.47 9.47 3.35
CA PHE A 32 3.50 9.43 2.25
C PHE A 32 3.35 8.02 1.67
N GLU A 33 4.46 7.34 1.39
CA GLU A 33 4.45 5.96 0.89
C GLU A 33 3.74 5.01 1.86
N THR A 34 4.06 5.11 3.15
CA THR A 34 3.48 4.27 4.20
C THR A 34 1.97 4.52 4.31
N ALA A 35 1.56 5.79 4.40
CA ALA A 35 0.16 6.17 4.49
C ALA A 35 -0.64 5.70 3.26
N THR A 36 -0.06 5.82 2.06
CA THR A 36 -0.70 5.36 0.83
C THR A 36 -0.92 3.85 0.84
N GLN A 37 0.09 3.08 1.23
CA GLN A 37 -0.02 1.62 1.29
C GLN A 37 -1.08 1.15 2.29
N GLU A 38 -1.13 1.76 3.46
CA GLU A 38 -2.09 1.42 4.48
C GLU A 38 -3.51 1.83 4.10
N GLU A 39 -3.72 3.05 3.62
CA GLU A 39 -5.07 3.50 3.27
C GLU A 39 -5.62 2.77 2.05
N SER A 40 -4.78 2.49 1.06
CA SER A 40 -5.17 1.63 -0.06
C SER A 40 -5.51 0.21 0.41
N ALA A 41 -4.74 -0.38 1.34
CA ALA A 41 -5.10 -1.67 1.92
C ALA A 41 -6.44 -1.60 2.70
N ARG A 42 -6.68 -0.56 3.48
CA ARG A 42 -7.97 -0.34 4.18
C ARG A 42 -9.12 -0.25 3.19
N LEU A 43 -8.95 0.43 2.06
CA LEU A 43 -9.95 0.52 1.01
C LEU A 43 -10.23 -0.84 0.38
N ILE A 44 -9.19 -1.63 0.05
CA ILE A 44 -9.37 -3.00 -0.48
C ILE A 44 -10.11 -3.89 0.53
N LEU A 45 -9.85 -3.78 1.83
CA LEU A 45 -10.59 -4.53 2.85
C LEU A 45 -12.07 -4.12 2.92
N ARG A 46 -12.38 -2.81 2.81
CA ARG A 46 -13.76 -2.32 2.75
C ARG A 46 -14.49 -2.83 1.50
N LEU A 47 -13.79 -2.87 0.36
CA LEU A 47 -14.30 -3.45 -0.88
C LEU A 47 -14.57 -4.96 -0.76
N ALA A 48 -13.64 -5.72 -0.17
CA ALA A 48 -13.86 -7.14 0.12
C ALA A 48 -15.05 -7.37 1.07
N ALA A 49 -15.28 -6.48 2.03
CA ALA A 49 -16.46 -6.54 2.89
C ALA A 49 -17.78 -6.29 2.11
N ILE A 50 -17.76 -5.47 1.06
CA ILE A 50 -18.91 -5.31 0.15
C ILE A 50 -19.16 -6.62 -0.61
N VAL A 51 -18.11 -7.25 -1.15
CA VAL A 51 -18.22 -8.58 -1.80
C VAL A 51 -18.79 -9.62 -0.84
N ALA A 52 -18.33 -9.65 0.41
CA ALA A 52 -18.85 -10.60 1.40
C ALA A 52 -20.37 -10.47 1.60
N ARG A 53 -20.92 -9.26 1.51
CA ARG A 53 -22.37 -9.02 1.65
C ARG A 53 -23.17 -9.52 0.44
N THR A 54 -22.55 -9.70 -0.74
CA THR A 54 -23.24 -10.27 -1.90
C THR A 54 -23.43 -11.77 -1.76
N PHE A 55 -22.58 -12.47 -0.99
CA PHE A 55 -22.75 -13.89 -0.69
C PHE A 55 -24.06 -14.19 0.07
N GLU A 56 -24.57 -13.21 0.81
CA GLU A 56 -25.85 -13.30 1.51
C GLU A 56 -27.06 -13.02 0.58
N LYS A 57 -26.83 -12.46 -0.61
CA LYS A 57 -27.86 -12.05 -1.58
C LYS A 57 -27.42 -12.38 -3.02
N PRO A 58 -27.58 -13.66 -3.44
CA PRO A 58 -27.06 -14.17 -4.71
C PRO A 58 -27.60 -13.46 -5.96
N GLU A 59 -28.74 -12.78 -5.86
CA GLU A 59 -29.40 -12.07 -6.96
C GLU A 59 -28.70 -10.78 -7.40
N ILE A 60 -27.71 -10.31 -6.62
CA ILE A 60 -27.04 -9.00 -6.80
C ILE A 60 -25.55 -9.18 -7.19
N THR A 61 -25.11 -10.41 -7.47
CA THR A 61 -23.68 -10.77 -7.37
C THR A 61 -22.78 -10.13 -8.41
N ASP A 62 -23.14 -10.21 -9.69
CA ASP A 62 -22.13 -10.03 -10.74
C ASP A 62 -21.84 -8.56 -11.03
N GLU A 63 -22.88 -7.71 -11.13
CA GLU A 63 -22.70 -6.27 -11.38
C GLU A 63 -21.95 -5.58 -10.23
N VAL A 64 -22.32 -5.89 -8.98
CA VAL A 64 -21.66 -5.32 -7.80
C VAL A 64 -20.23 -5.82 -7.70
N PHE A 65 -19.99 -7.10 -7.99
CA PHE A 65 -18.64 -7.65 -7.98
C PHE A 65 -17.76 -6.97 -9.03
N ASP A 66 -18.25 -6.81 -10.26
CA ASP A 66 -17.50 -6.13 -11.32
C ASP A 66 -17.18 -4.67 -10.98
N GLN A 67 -18.13 -3.94 -10.36
CA GLN A 67 -17.88 -2.59 -9.87
C GLN A 67 -16.81 -2.57 -8.77
N VAL A 68 -16.87 -3.50 -7.82
CA VAL A 68 -15.85 -3.61 -6.76
C VAL A 68 -14.48 -3.91 -7.34
N VAL A 69 -14.39 -4.84 -8.30
CA VAL A 69 -13.13 -5.16 -8.96
C VAL A 69 -12.60 -3.93 -9.69
N GLY A 70 -13.43 -3.21 -10.46
CA GLY A 70 -13.01 -1.99 -11.15
C GLY A 70 -12.43 -0.93 -10.22
N VAL A 71 -13.10 -0.65 -9.10
CA VAL A 71 -12.58 0.30 -8.09
C VAL A 71 -11.27 -0.20 -7.47
N ALA A 72 -11.16 -1.50 -7.17
CA ALA A 72 -9.93 -2.07 -6.64
C ALA A 72 -8.75 -1.96 -7.63
N GLU A 73 -9.02 -2.10 -8.93
CA GLU A 73 -8.02 -1.92 -9.99
C GLU A 73 -7.51 -0.49 -10.04
N ASP A 74 -8.40 0.51 -10.06
CA ASP A 74 -8.04 1.92 -10.09
C ASP A 74 -7.14 2.30 -8.90
N VAL A 75 -7.46 1.78 -7.71
CA VAL A 75 -6.65 1.94 -6.50
C VAL A 75 -5.27 1.34 -6.70
N LEU A 76 -5.18 0.09 -7.16
CA LEU A 76 -3.90 -0.61 -7.29
C LEU A 76 -3.01 -0.04 -8.39
N VAL A 77 -3.59 0.42 -9.50
CA VAL A 77 -2.87 1.13 -10.56
C VAL A 77 -2.28 2.44 -10.04
N SER A 78 -3.05 3.19 -9.25
CA SER A 78 -2.57 4.42 -8.60
C SER A 78 -1.43 4.16 -7.61
N VAL A 79 -1.47 3.03 -6.89
CA VAL A 79 -0.43 2.62 -5.95
C VAL A 79 0.86 2.18 -6.67
N LYS A 80 0.75 1.56 -7.86
CA LYS A 80 1.92 1.09 -8.63
C LYS A 80 2.85 2.21 -9.07
N SER A 81 2.34 3.42 -9.31
CA SER A 81 3.17 4.56 -9.69
C SER A 81 4.01 5.12 -8.54
N ILE A 82 3.75 4.70 -7.31
CA ILE A 82 4.50 5.13 -6.13
C ILE A 82 5.68 4.18 -5.95
N HIS A 83 6.88 4.67 -6.19
CA HIS A 83 8.11 3.88 -6.08
C HIS A 83 8.54 3.81 -4.61
N ARG A 84 8.76 2.61 -4.08
CA ARG A 84 9.34 2.39 -2.74
C ARG A 84 10.49 1.40 -2.83
N ARG A 85 11.52 1.59 -2.00
CA ARG A 85 12.63 0.64 -1.83
C ARG A 85 12.67 0.11 -0.38
N PRO A 86 13.04 -1.17 -0.17
CA PRO A 86 13.40 -2.17 -1.18
C PRO A 86 12.18 -2.86 -1.81
N ASN A 87 11.02 -2.85 -1.16
CA ASN A 87 9.81 -3.53 -1.63
C ASN A 87 8.90 -2.57 -2.38
N SER A 88 8.28 -3.06 -3.45
CA SER A 88 7.24 -2.30 -4.15
C SER A 88 6.09 -1.96 -3.19
N THR A 89 5.50 -0.78 -3.41
CA THR A 89 4.33 -0.28 -2.67
C THR A 89 3.17 -1.29 -2.72
N THR A 90 2.97 -1.94 -3.86
CA THR A 90 1.95 -2.99 -4.02
C THR A 90 2.27 -4.26 -3.22
N THR A 91 3.53 -4.67 -3.13
CA THR A 91 3.93 -5.82 -2.28
C THR A 91 3.66 -5.53 -0.80
N GLN A 92 3.99 -4.33 -0.31
CA GLN A 92 3.70 -4.00 1.09
C GLN A 92 2.19 -3.90 1.36
N LEU A 93 1.43 -3.36 0.43
CA LEU A 93 -0.04 -3.35 0.50
C LEU A 93 -0.58 -4.78 0.68
N VAL A 94 -0.15 -5.73 -0.16
CA VAL A 94 -0.58 -7.14 -0.04
C VAL A 94 -0.14 -7.76 1.30
N ASN A 95 1.08 -7.47 1.77
CA ASN A 95 1.52 -7.92 3.10
C ASN A 95 0.61 -7.39 4.22
N ASN A 96 0.18 -6.13 4.13
CA ASN A 96 -0.75 -5.54 5.09
C ASN A 96 -2.09 -6.28 5.05
N LEU A 97 -2.62 -6.62 3.88
CA LEU A 97 -3.86 -7.40 3.73
C LEU A 97 -3.74 -8.78 4.41
N ILE A 98 -2.64 -9.48 4.17
CA ILE A 98 -2.34 -10.80 4.76
C ILE A 98 -2.26 -10.71 6.30
N ALA A 99 -1.61 -9.67 6.83
CA ALA A 99 -1.52 -9.41 8.27
C ALA A 99 -2.89 -9.08 8.88
N GLN A 100 -3.70 -8.24 8.22
CA GLN A 100 -5.05 -7.91 8.70
C GLN A 100 -5.95 -9.15 8.69
N ALA A 101 -5.85 -10.00 7.66
CA ALA A 101 -6.55 -11.28 7.56
C ALA A 101 -6.09 -12.33 8.59
N GLY A 102 -4.96 -12.09 9.27
CA GLY A 102 -4.47 -12.89 10.39
C GLY A 102 -3.61 -14.08 10.01
N PHE A 103 -3.00 -14.07 8.81
CA PHE A 103 -2.08 -15.11 8.37
C PHE A 103 -0.65 -14.90 8.87
N VAL A 104 -0.29 -13.66 9.23
CA VAL A 104 0.99 -13.29 9.85
C VAL A 104 0.75 -12.34 11.03
N LYS A 105 1.78 -12.13 11.85
CA LYS A 105 1.72 -11.17 12.96
C LYS A 105 1.38 -9.78 12.41
N CYS A 106 0.38 -9.15 13.01
CA CYS A 106 -0.09 -7.81 12.66
C CYS A 106 0.25 -6.88 13.82
N GLU A 107 1.09 -5.88 13.58
CA GLU A 107 1.52 -4.93 14.63
C GLU A 107 0.37 -4.03 15.07
N GLU A 108 -0.47 -3.61 14.14
CA GLU A 108 -1.65 -2.79 14.39
C GLU A 108 -2.88 -3.40 13.70
N LYS A 109 -3.98 -3.58 14.45
CA LYS A 109 -5.27 -3.99 13.89
C LYS A 109 -6.13 -2.77 13.59
N TRP A 110 -6.63 -2.67 12.36
CA TRP A 110 -7.40 -1.50 11.93
C TRP A 110 -8.90 -1.57 12.25
N GLY A 111 -9.37 -2.63 12.93
CA GLY A 111 -10.79 -2.78 13.28
C GLY A 111 -11.74 -3.02 12.11
N ILE A 112 -11.22 -3.28 10.90
CA ILE A 112 -12.02 -3.65 9.73
C ILE A 112 -12.24 -5.17 9.74
N PRO A 113 -13.51 -5.66 9.78
CA PRO A 113 -13.78 -7.09 9.69
C PRO A 113 -13.28 -7.67 8.36
N VAL A 114 -12.58 -8.80 8.42
CA VAL A 114 -12.01 -9.44 7.23
C VAL A 114 -12.72 -10.76 6.96
N ASN A 115 -13.50 -10.81 5.87
CA ASN A 115 -13.96 -12.06 5.29
C ASN A 115 -12.86 -12.57 4.34
N ARG A 116 -12.19 -13.66 4.72
CA ARG A 116 -11.04 -14.22 4.00
C ARG A 116 -11.41 -14.74 2.61
N GLU A 117 -12.58 -15.34 2.48
CA GLU A 117 -13.07 -15.88 1.21
C GLU A 117 -13.35 -14.77 0.21
N ALA A 118 -14.07 -13.72 0.64
CA ALA A 118 -14.33 -12.55 -0.20
C ALA A 118 -13.05 -11.80 -0.59
N LEU A 119 -12.10 -11.67 0.36
CA LEU A 119 -10.80 -11.07 0.10
C LEU A 119 -9.99 -11.90 -0.91
N GLY A 120 -9.91 -13.22 -0.71
CA GLY A 120 -9.23 -14.14 -1.63
C GLY A 120 -9.83 -14.10 -3.03
N LEU A 121 -11.16 -14.14 -3.15
CA LEU A 121 -11.85 -14.02 -4.44
C LEU A 121 -11.49 -12.71 -5.17
N LEU A 122 -11.53 -11.58 -4.47
CA LEU A 122 -11.18 -10.28 -5.04
C LEU A 122 -9.71 -10.27 -5.51
N LEU A 123 -8.78 -10.73 -4.66
CA LEU A 123 -7.35 -10.73 -4.99
C LEU A 123 -7.00 -11.69 -6.13
N HIS A 124 -7.58 -12.89 -6.16
CA HIS A 124 -7.40 -13.82 -7.27
C HIS A 124 -7.95 -13.29 -8.59
N THR A 125 -9.04 -12.53 -8.54
CA THR A 125 -9.59 -11.86 -9.73
C THR A 125 -8.61 -10.79 -10.24
N LEU A 126 -8.06 -9.97 -9.34
CA LEU A 126 -7.05 -8.95 -9.68
C LEU A 126 -5.74 -9.56 -10.19
N VAL A 127 -5.34 -10.73 -9.70
CA VAL A 127 -4.21 -11.51 -10.24
C VAL A 127 -4.52 -12.00 -11.66
N SER A 128 -5.73 -12.51 -11.89
CA SER A 128 -6.17 -13.03 -13.19
C SER A 128 -6.24 -11.91 -14.24
N ARG A 129 -6.59 -10.70 -13.84
CA ARG A 129 -6.54 -9.48 -14.65
C ARG A 129 -5.15 -8.84 -14.75
N THR A 130 -4.10 -9.52 -14.27
CA THR A 130 -2.68 -9.12 -14.29
C THR A 130 -2.32 -7.90 -13.45
N ILE A 131 -3.26 -7.35 -12.68
CA ILE A 131 -3.03 -6.17 -11.82
C ILE A 131 -2.11 -6.52 -10.66
N LEU A 132 -2.21 -7.72 -10.10
CA LEU A 132 -1.33 -8.21 -9.02
C LEU A 132 -0.45 -9.38 -9.49
N ALA A 133 -0.05 -9.40 -10.76
CA ALA A 133 0.75 -10.50 -11.33
C ALA A 133 2.03 -10.80 -10.53
N ASP A 134 2.76 -9.76 -10.12
CA ASP A 134 4.01 -9.89 -9.37
C ASP A 134 3.79 -10.42 -7.93
N GLN A 135 2.58 -10.27 -7.40
CA GLN A 135 2.20 -10.71 -6.05
C GLN A 135 1.44 -12.04 -6.08
N ARG A 136 1.32 -12.69 -7.25
CA ARG A 136 0.56 -13.95 -7.42
C ARG A 136 0.95 -15.02 -6.41
N GLU A 137 2.24 -15.28 -6.25
CA GLU A 137 2.70 -16.36 -5.38
C GLU A 137 2.45 -16.04 -3.91
N LEU A 138 2.64 -14.77 -3.53
CA LEU A 138 2.34 -14.28 -2.19
C LEU A 138 0.85 -14.42 -1.87
N ILE A 139 -0.02 -14.03 -2.79
CA ILE A 139 -1.49 -14.17 -2.65
C ILE A 139 -1.84 -15.65 -2.55
N ARG A 140 -1.43 -16.48 -3.52
CA ARG A 140 -1.69 -17.93 -3.52
C ARG A 140 -1.26 -18.65 -2.23
N THR A 141 -0.19 -18.18 -1.60
CA THR A 141 0.31 -18.78 -0.35
C THR A 141 -0.62 -18.54 0.84
N TYR A 142 -1.32 -17.40 0.87
CA TYR A 142 -2.04 -16.93 2.06
C TYR A 142 -3.53 -16.65 1.87
N LEU A 143 -3.99 -16.33 0.66
CA LEU A 143 -5.33 -15.82 0.35
C LEU A 143 -5.84 -16.46 -0.95
#